data_AF-A0A2W6DT21-F1
#
_entry.id   AF-A0A2W6DT21-F1
#
_cell.length_a   1.000
_cell.length_b   1.000
_cell.length_c   1.000
_cell.angle_alpha   90.00
_cell.angle_beta   90.00
_cell.angle_gamma   90.00
#
_symmetry.space_group_name_H-M   'P 1'
#
loop_
_entity.id
_entity.type
_entity.pdbx_description
1 polymer ?
#
loop_
_entity_poly.entity_id
_entity_poly.type
_entity_poly.pdbx_seq_one_letter_code
_entity_poly.pdbx_strand_id
1 'polypeptide(L)'
;MTAGRLLRPIAAIGLLFGTALASCPSPAGAAEPDALVRGAHFSPDTPGVDVYLTAFAGGMTKLWLSSVGYGDVSAYQRVTPGMYAVAMRPHGAAASTPAALSWTLKAGAGRSYTAAAVGMNKQLKGIVLRDELAQPRAGTGSLRVIQAASMAPHVDVMAQGGPAIARAAAFATQTTYTAVPAGRVSILARSLEKPAMQASAHVTVAAGSIGTVVVLDTPAGGITLHALLDAAGASAVPVGSVPAGGGGTAAAPAQRTSWLALGVTVAGVLAAVAGLALWVGSRRRA
;
A
#
# COMPACT_ATOMS: atom_id res chain seq x y z
N MET A 1 -82.44 30.42 29.67
CA MET A 1 -81.30 30.73 30.57
C MET A 1 -80.08 29.95 30.09
N THR A 2 -79.18 30.61 29.34
CA THR A 2 -77.70 30.55 29.44
C THR A 2 -77.14 31.30 28.23
N ALA A 3 -76.52 32.44 28.52
CA ALA A 3 -75.83 33.29 27.55
C ALA A 3 -74.48 32.68 27.17
N GLY A 4 -74.05 32.83 25.92
CA GLY A 4 -72.78 32.30 25.44
C GLY A 4 -72.20 33.09 24.27
N ARG A 5 -71.49 34.17 24.63
CA ARG A 5 -70.63 35.09 23.86
C ARG A 5 -70.14 34.65 22.47
N LEU A 6 -70.31 35.58 21.53
CA LEU A 6 -69.48 35.79 20.33
C LEU A 6 -67.99 35.95 20.70
N LEU A 7 -67.11 35.21 20.05
CA LEU A 7 -65.72 35.62 19.81
C LEU A 7 -65.23 35.04 18.47
N ARG A 8 -64.77 35.95 17.61
CA ARG A 8 -64.22 35.72 16.26
C ARG A 8 -62.81 35.14 16.41
N PRO A 9 -62.39 34.11 15.67
CA PRO A 9 -60.99 33.74 15.62
C PRO A 9 -60.24 34.71 14.68
N ILE A 10 -59.23 35.38 15.22
CA ILE A 10 -58.23 36.16 14.48
C ILE A 10 -57.25 35.16 13.85
N ALA A 11 -57.08 35.23 12.53
CA ALA A 11 -56.07 34.45 11.82
C ALA A 11 -54.68 35.05 12.11
N ALA A 12 -53.89 34.36 12.94
CA ALA A 12 -52.48 34.67 13.14
C ALA A 12 -51.65 33.89 12.12
N ILE A 13 -51.10 34.58 11.12
CA ILE A 13 -50.12 34.03 10.18
C ILE A 13 -48.78 33.95 10.92
N GLY A 14 -48.44 32.76 11.41
CA GLY A 14 -47.14 32.46 12.00
C GLY A 14 -46.10 32.25 10.90
N LEU A 15 -45.20 33.22 10.74
CA LEU A 15 -44.04 33.11 9.85
C LEU A 15 -43.00 32.18 10.51
N LEU A 16 -42.99 30.90 10.11
CA LEU A 16 -41.98 29.92 10.50
C LEU A 16 -40.65 30.27 9.80
N PHE A 17 -39.76 30.98 10.51
CA PHE A 17 -38.35 31.05 10.15
C PHE A 17 -37.70 29.70 10.45
N GLY A 18 -37.61 28.85 9.43
CA GLY A 18 -36.81 27.62 9.49
C GLY A 18 -35.32 27.98 9.53
N THR A 19 -34.70 27.93 10.70
CA THR A 19 -33.24 27.98 10.82
C THR A 19 -32.67 26.68 10.26
N ALA A 20 -32.23 26.70 9.00
CA ALA A 20 -31.41 25.64 8.44
C ALA A 20 -30.06 25.67 9.16
N LEU A 21 -29.87 24.76 10.12
CA LEU A 21 -28.55 24.46 10.65
C LEU A 21 -27.74 23.86 9.50
N ALA A 22 -26.89 24.68 8.89
CA ALA A 22 -25.89 24.21 7.95
C ALA A 22 -24.93 23.30 8.71
N SER A 23 -25.13 22.00 8.59
CA SER A 23 -24.18 20.98 9.02
C SER A 23 -22.91 21.15 8.20
N CYS A 24 -21.93 21.90 8.69
CA CYS A 24 -20.60 21.89 8.09
C CYS A 24 -20.07 20.45 8.17
N PRO A 25 -19.76 19.78 7.05
CA PRO A 25 -19.06 18.52 7.11
C PRO A 25 -17.68 18.78 7.72
N SER A 26 -17.44 18.25 8.92
CA SER A 26 -16.09 18.21 9.48
C SER A 26 -15.18 17.50 8.47
N PRO A 27 -13.97 18.02 8.19
CA PRO A 27 -13.04 17.31 7.33
C PRO A 27 -12.81 15.93 7.94
N ALA A 28 -13.14 14.87 7.20
CA ALA A 28 -12.78 13.51 7.57
C ALA A 28 -11.25 13.50 7.75
N GLY A 29 -10.79 13.20 8.97
CA GLY A 29 -9.36 13.08 9.23
C GLY A 29 -8.77 12.09 8.23
N ALA A 30 -7.73 12.51 7.49
CA ALA A 30 -7.05 11.63 6.57
C ALA A 30 -6.58 10.39 7.37
N ALA A 31 -7.05 9.21 6.98
CA ALA A 31 -6.60 7.97 7.59
C ALA A 31 -5.07 7.90 7.50
N GLU A 32 -4.41 7.56 8.60
CA GLU A 32 -2.96 7.38 8.58
C GLU A 32 -2.59 6.36 7.50
N PRO A 33 -1.56 6.61 6.68
CA PRO A 33 -1.17 5.67 5.65
C PRO A 33 -0.70 4.36 6.29
N ASP A 34 -1.12 3.24 5.70
CA ASP A 34 -0.66 1.90 6.11
C ASP A 34 0.87 1.80 6.11
N ALA A 35 1.39 0.96 7.00
CA ALA A 35 2.76 0.49 6.94
C ALA A 35 2.88 -0.67 5.95
N LEU A 36 4.05 -0.82 5.33
CA LEU A 36 4.40 -1.99 4.52
C LEU A 36 5.30 -2.92 5.33
N VAL A 37 4.95 -4.19 5.39
CA VAL A 37 5.73 -5.21 6.08
C VAL A 37 5.93 -6.42 5.19
N ARG A 38 7.13 -6.98 5.19
CA ARG A 38 7.42 -8.30 4.60
C ARG A 38 8.22 -9.14 5.60
N GLY A 39 8.04 -10.44 5.56
CA GLY A 39 8.87 -11.38 6.31
C GLY A 39 9.97 -11.99 5.44
N ALA A 40 11.07 -12.36 6.08
CA ALA A 40 12.20 -13.05 5.47
C ALA A 40 12.77 -14.13 6.40
N HIS A 41 13.26 -15.22 5.83
CA HIS A 41 13.91 -16.30 6.59
C HIS A 41 15.34 -16.53 6.11
N PHE A 42 16.29 -16.18 6.97
CA PHE A 42 17.73 -16.15 6.68
C PHE A 42 18.52 -17.00 7.67
N SER A 43 17.89 -18.05 8.21
CA SER A 43 18.58 -19.07 8.99
C SER A 43 18.85 -20.32 8.15
N PRO A 44 20.13 -20.60 7.80
CA PRO A 44 20.48 -21.65 6.84
C PRO A 44 20.08 -23.07 7.28
N ASP A 45 20.10 -23.34 8.58
CA ASP A 45 19.89 -24.65 9.19
C ASP A 45 18.56 -24.77 9.95
N THR A 46 17.69 -23.75 9.87
CA THR A 46 16.34 -23.83 10.44
C THR A 46 15.38 -24.44 9.41
N PRO A 47 14.68 -25.55 9.75
CA PRO A 47 13.65 -26.13 8.89
C PRO A 47 12.52 -25.13 8.58
N GLY A 48 11.64 -25.50 7.64
CA GLY A 48 10.50 -24.66 7.27
C GLY A 48 9.65 -24.21 8.46
N VAL A 49 9.22 -22.96 8.46
CA VAL A 49 8.48 -22.33 9.57
C VAL A 49 7.18 -21.71 9.12
N ASP A 50 6.25 -21.59 10.07
CA ASP A 50 5.09 -20.73 9.98
C ASP A 50 5.31 -19.48 10.82
N VAL A 51 5.01 -18.30 10.25
CA VAL A 51 5.17 -17.00 10.90
C VAL A 51 3.81 -16.39 11.15
N TYR A 52 3.56 -16.00 12.39
CA TYR A 52 2.33 -15.37 12.85
C TYR A 52 2.60 -13.91 13.18
N LEU A 53 1.66 -13.05 12.79
CA LEU A 53 1.67 -11.64 13.12
C LEU A 53 0.48 -11.35 14.04
N THR A 54 0.76 -10.92 15.27
CA THR A 54 -0.25 -10.59 16.27
C THR A 54 -0.22 -9.10 16.55
N ALA A 55 -1.33 -8.40 16.25
CA ALA A 55 -1.48 -7.00 16.61
C ALA A 55 -1.69 -6.87 18.13
N PHE A 56 -0.94 -5.97 18.77
CA PHE A 56 -1.14 -5.68 20.20
C PHE A 56 -2.50 -5.02 20.42
N ALA A 57 -2.87 -4.09 19.54
CA ALA A 57 -4.20 -3.52 19.52
C ALA A 57 -5.19 -4.54 18.92
N GLY A 58 -6.29 -4.81 19.63
CA GLY A 58 -7.33 -5.76 19.20
C GLY A 58 -6.95 -7.24 19.30
N GLY A 59 -5.69 -7.59 19.59
CA GLY A 59 -5.25 -8.97 19.85
C GLY A 59 -5.32 -9.92 18.64
N MET A 60 -5.59 -9.41 17.43
CA MET A 60 -5.78 -10.23 16.25
C MET A 60 -4.47 -10.93 15.87
N THR A 61 -4.50 -12.26 15.82
CA THR A 61 -3.39 -13.08 15.35
C THR A 61 -3.72 -13.64 13.97
N LYS A 62 -2.80 -13.48 13.02
CA LYS A 62 -2.91 -14.00 11.66
C LYS A 62 -1.71 -14.89 11.35
N LEU A 63 -1.95 -16.05 10.72
CA LEU A 63 -0.88 -16.77 10.01
C LEU A 63 -0.44 -15.90 8.83
N TRP A 64 0.72 -15.28 8.95
CA TRP A 64 1.21 -14.29 8.02
C TRP A 64 1.98 -14.93 6.87
N LEU A 65 2.86 -15.89 7.18
CA LEU A 65 3.63 -16.67 6.22
C LEU A 65 3.57 -18.14 6.62
N SER A 66 3.50 -19.03 5.64
CA SER A 66 3.48 -20.48 5.89
C SER A 66 4.53 -21.20 5.08
N SER A 67 5.13 -22.23 5.68
CA SER A 67 6.14 -23.09 5.07
C SER A 67 7.33 -22.32 4.48
N VAL A 68 7.76 -21.24 5.14
CA VAL A 68 8.89 -20.45 4.64
C VAL A 68 10.23 -21.07 5.03
N GLY A 69 11.13 -21.19 4.07
CA GLY A 69 12.45 -21.78 4.17
C GLY A 69 13.58 -20.77 4.00
N TYR A 70 14.82 -21.23 4.12
CA TYR A 70 16.01 -20.38 3.99
C TYR A 70 16.08 -19.66 2.64
N GLY A 71 16.25 -18.34 2.68
CA GLY A 71 16.31 -17.48 1.50
C GLY A 71 14.95 -16.91 1.07
N ASP A 72 13.84 -17.37 1.65
CA ASP A 72 12.51 -16.86 1.30
C ASP A 72 12.32 -15.43 1.80
N VAL A 73 11.80 -14.59 0.91
CA VAL A 73 11.39 -13.22 1.19
C VAL A 73 10.02 -12.99 0.59
N SER A 74 9.05 -12.65 1.43
CA SER A 74 7.68 -12.39 0.99
C SER A 74 7.52 -11.03 0.29
N ALA A 75 6.43 -10.88 -0.46
CA ALA A 75 5.99 -9.57 -0.92
C ALA A 75 5.56 -8.68 0.27
N TYR A 76 5.67 -7.37 0.11
CA TYR A 76 5.14 -6.42 1.09
C TYR A 76 3.62 -6.54 1.22
N GLN A 77 3.14 -6.59 2.46
CA GLN A 77 1.74 -6.52 2.82
C GLN A 77 1.48 -5.21 3.56
N ARG A 78 0.32 -4.60 3.31
CA ARG A 78 -0.15 -3.45 4.07
C ARG A 78 -0.66 -3.91 5.43
N VAL A 79 -0.27 -3.18 6.47
CA VAL A 79 -0.78 -3.35 7.82
C VAL A 79 -1.07 -1.99 8.43
N THR A 80 -2.07 -1.94 9.31
CA THR A 80 -2.36 -0.75 10.10
C THR A 80 -1.13 -0.37 10.92
N PRO A 81 -0.80 0.92 11.07
CA PRO A 81 0.29 1.35 11.94
C PRO A 81 0.07 0.86 13.38
N GLY A 82 1.11 0.35 14.04
CA GLY A 82 0.99 -0.22 15.37
C GLY A 82 2.14 -1.12 15.81
N MET A 83 1.97 -1.71 17.00
CA MET A 83 2.88 -2.70 17.56
C MET A 83 2.38 -4.11 17.25
N TYR A 84 3.30 -4.95 16.80
CA TYR A 84 3.04 -6.34 16.44
C TYR A 84 4.04 -7.27 17.13
N ALA A 85 3.56 -8.43 17.57
CA ALA A 85 4.42 -9.57 17.88
C ALA A 85 4.55 -10.41 16.60
N VAL A 86 5.79 -10.70 16.22
CA VAL A 86 6.12 -11.68 15.18
C VAL A 86 6.54 -12.96 15.89
N ALA A 87 5.79 -14.04 15.67
CA ALA A 87 6.04 -15.32 16.29
C ALA A 87 6.28 -16.39 15.23
N MET A 88 7.38 -17.11 15.36
CA MET A 88 7.81 -18.15 14.43
C MET A 88 7.65 -19.52 15.08
N ARG A 89 7.02 -20.46 14.39
CA ARG A 89 6.83 -21.85 14.82
C ARG A 89 7.32 -22.81 13.74
N PRO A 90 7.72 -24.05 14.09
CA PRO A 90 7.91 -25.09 13.08
C PRO A 90 6.67 -25.21 12.19
N HIS A 91 6.88 -25.42 10.90
CA HIS A 91 5.78 -25.54 9.95
C HIS A 91 4.83 -26.69 10.34
N GLY A 92 3.52 -26.42 10.32
CA GLY A 92 2.48 -27.39 10.67
C GLY A 92 2.33 -27.65 12.17
N ALA A 93 3.10 -26.96 13.02
CA ALA A 93 2.91 -27.05 14.46
C ALA A 93 1.54 -26.47 14.88
N ALA A 94 0.95 -27.05 15.93
CA ALA A 94 -0.30 -26.57 16.48
C ALA A 94 -0.15 -25.12 16.97
N ALA A 95 -1.23 -24.33 16.94
CA ALA A 95 -1.21 -22.95 17.42
C ALA A 95 -0.84 -22.83 18.92
N SER A 96 -1.10 -23.89 19.70
CA SER A 96 -0.72 -24.02 21.11
C SER A 96 0.77 -24.32 21.33
N THR A 97 1.50 -24.74 20.30
CA THR A 97 2.94 -24.96 20.40
C THR A 97 3.63 -23.62 20.69
N PRO A 98 4.54 -23.55 21.68
CA PRO A 98 5.32 -22.35 21.94
C PRO A 98 6.08 -21.90 20.69
N ALA A 99 6.17 -20.58 20.48
CA ALA A 99 6.97 -20.05 19.38
C ALA A 99 8.46 -20.39 19.61
N ALA A 100 9.12 -20.89 18.57
CA ALA A 100 10.57 -21.12 18.58
C ALA A 100 11.34 -19.80 18.67
N LEU A 101 10.77 -18.73 18.14
CA LEU A 101 11.28 -17.38 18.22
C LEU A 101 10.12 -16.39 18.23
N SER A 102 10.21 -15.35 19.06
CA SER A 102 9.25 -14.24 19.06
C SER A 102 9.99 -12.92 19.22
N TRP A 103 9.60 -11.91 18.46
CA TRP A 103 10.14 -10.56 18.55
C TRP A 103 9.07 -9.51 18.22
N THR A 104 9.41 -8.25 18.46
CA THR A 104 8.47 -7.13 18.29
C THR A 104 8.78 -6.33 17.04
N LEU A 105 7.73 -5.96 16.31
CA LEU A 105 7.76 -5.07 15.16
C LEU A 105 6.92 -3.82 15.46
N LYS A 106 7.54 -2.64 15.37
CA LYS A 106 6.83 -1.35 15.40
C LYS A 106 6.63 -0.85 13.97
N ALA A 107 5.42 -1.03 13.45
CA ALA A 107 5.03 -0.58 12.13
C ALA A 107 4.58 0.88 12.18
N GLY A 108 5.44 1.80 11.70
CA GLY A 108 5.10 3.23 11.60
C GLY A 108 4.31 3.56 10.34
N ALA A 109 3.41 4.54 10.42
CA ALA A 109 2.59 5.00 9.29
C ALA A 109 3.43 5.39 8.08
N GLY A 110 3.07 4.88 6.89
CA GLY A 110 3.77 5.12 5.63
C GLY A 110 5.23 4.65 5.60
N ARG A 111 5.66 3.79 6.53
CA ARG A 111 7.01 3.21 6.57
C ARG A 111 7.00 1.76 6.10
N SER A 112 8.16 1.29 5.64
CA SER A 112 8.35 -0.07 5.14
C SER A 112 9.35 -0.83 6.01
N TYR A 113 9.09 -2.12 6.24
CA TYR A 113 9.91 -2.96 7.11
C TYR A 113 10.04 -4.40 6.58
N THR A 114 11.22 -4.97 6.82
CA THR A 114 11.49 -6.40 6.66
C THR A 114 11.68 -7.02 8.04
N ALA A 115 10.78 -7.90 8.47
CA ALA A 115 10.91 -8.69 9.69
C ALA A 115 11.62 -10.01 9.34
N ALA A 116 12.85 -10.19 9.77
CA ALA A 116 13.67 -11.32 9.38
C ALA A 116 14.03 -12.21 10.57
N ALA A 117 14.00 -13.53 10.37
CA ALA A 117 14.70 -14.47 11.22
C ALA A 117 16.12 -14.68 10.66
N VAL A 118 17.15 -14.48 11.47
CA VAL A 118 18.57 -14.55 11.06
C VAL A 118 19.39 -15.39 12.05
N GLY A 119 20.58 -15.82 11.63
CA GLY A 119 21.49 -16.62 12.45
C GLY A 119 21.25 -18.13 12.30
N MET A 120 22.13 -18.94 12.89
CA MET A 120 21.92 -20.40 12.93
C MET A 120 20.75 -20.75 13.85
N ASN A 121 20.15 -21.92 13.68
CA ASN A 121 18.95 -22.37 14.40
C ASN A 121 19.13 -22.31 15.92
N LYS A 122 20.31 -22.71 16.42
CA LYS A 122 20.66 -22.65 17.85
C LYS A 122 20.90 -21.24 18.38
N GLN A 123 21.06 -20.26 17.51
CA GLN A 123 21.36 -18.85 17.83
C GLN A 123 20.43 -17.90 17.07
N LEU A 124 19.19 -18.35 16.81
CA LEU A 124 18.26 -17.65 15.97
C LEU A 124 17.86 -16.31 16.61
N LYS A 125 17.78 -15.26 15.78
CA LYS A 125 17.36 -13.93 16.20
C LYS A 125 16.32 -13.36 15.26
N GLY A 126 15.33 -12.69 15.83
CA GLY A 126 14.40 -11.85 15.09
C GLY A 126 14.96 -10.44 14.97
N ILE A 127 15.02 -9.92 13.76
CA ILE A 127 15.43 -8.53 13.50
C ILE A 127 14.36 -7.82 12.69
N VAL A 128 14.29 -6.50 12.86
CA VAL A 128 13.44 -5.63 12.05
C VAL A 128 14.35 -4.65 11.31
N LEU A 129 14.30 -4.75 10.00
CA LEU A 129 15.01 -3.87 9.09
C LEU A 129 14.04 -2.78 8.64
N ARG A 130 14.46 -1.53 8.74
CA ARG A 130 13.72 -0.42 8.12
C ARG A 130 14.12 -0.34 6.65
N ASP A 131 13.12 -0.32 5.77
CA ASP A 131 13.31 -0.30 4.33
C ASP A 131 13.09 1.13 3.81
N GLU A 132 14.18 1.76 3.39
CA GLU A 132 14.16 3.12 2.85
C GLU A 132 13.86 3.09 1.35
N LEU A 133 12.56 3.02 1.02
CA LEU A 133 12.08 2.98 -0.36
C LEU A 133 12.00 4.37 -1.00
N ALA A 134 13.03 5.20 -0.77
CA ALA A 134 13.12 6.54 -1.33
C ALA A 134 13.42 6.47 -2.84
N GLN A 135 12.71 7.28 -3.62
CA GLN A 135 12.86 7.30 -5.07
C GLN A 135 14.33 7.56 -5.47
N PRO A 136 14.96 6.67 -6.26
CA PRO A 136 16.30 6.89 -6.78
C PRO A 136 16.37 8.09 -7.72
N ARG A 137 17.58 8.64 -7.91
CA ARG A 137 17.83 9.71 -8.88
C ARG A 137 17.54 9.23 -10.29
N ALA A 138 17.18 10.15 -11.18
CA ALA A 138 16.96 9.85 -12.60
C ALA A 138 18.17 9.11 -13.22
N GLY A 139 17.91 8.10 -14.02
CA GLY A 139 18.94 7.27 -14.66
C GLY A 139 19.62 6.23 -13.75
N THR A 140 19.27 6.16 -12.46
CA THR A 140 19.82 5.18 -11.51
C THR A 140 18.73 4.32 -10.89
N GLY A 141 19.12 3.16 -10.35
CA GLY A 141 18.36 2.47 -9.32
C GLY A 141 19.14 2.43 -8.00
N SER A 142 18.57 1.83 -6.97
CA SER A 142 19.20 1.67 -5.66
C SER A 142 19.26 0.20 -5.27
N LEU A 143 20.42 -0.28 -4.85
CA LEU A 143 20.59 -1.65 -4.33
C LEU A 143 21.14 -1.62 -2.90
N ARG A 144 20.62 -2.49 -2.04
CA ARG A 144 21.26 -2.84 -0.76
C ARG A 144 21.65 -4.32 -0.75
N VAL A 145 22.47 -4.70 0.21
CA VAL A 145 22.81 -6.10 0.47
C VAL A 145 22.22 -6.53 1.81
N ILE A 146 21.66 -7.73 1.83
CA ILE A 146 21.46 -8.50 3.06
C ILE A 146 22.41 -9.67 3.02
N GLN A 147 23.33 -9.74 3.99
CA GLN A 147 24.27 -10.84 4.08
C GLN A 147 23.70 -11.94 5.00
N ALA A 148 23.13 -12.97 4.38
CA ALA A 148 22.51 -14.13 5.02
C ALA A 148 23.30 -15.44 4.85
N ALA A 149 24.46 -15.40 4.20
CA ALA A 149 25.36 -16.54 4.05
C ALA A 149 26.26 -16.69 5.29
N SER A 150 26.11 -17.79 6.01
CA SER A 150 26.88 -18.12 7.20
C SER A 150 28.26 -18.70 6.87
N MET A 151 28.43 -19.30 5.68
CA MET A 151 29.69 -19.89 5.23
C MET A 151 30.74 -18.82 4.86
N ALA A 152 30.30 -17.58 4.66
CA ALA A 152 31.11 -16.39 4.38
C ALA A 152 30.84 -15.31 5.43
N PRO A 153 31.51 -15.34 6.60
CA PRO A 153 31.23 -14.43 7.70
C PRO A 153 31.29 -12.95 7.31
N HIS A 154 32.19 -12.57 6.39
CA HIS A 154 32.19 -11.26 5.77
C HIS A 154 32.27 -11.36 4.25
N VAL A 155 31.50 -10.52 3.56
CA VAL A 155 31.53 -10.42 2.09
C VAL A 155 31.69 -9.00 1.61
N ASP A 156 32.49 -8.85 0.54
CA ASP A 156 32.41 -7.69 -0.33
C ASP A 156 31.39 -7.96 -1.42
N VAL A 157 30.55 -6.97 -1.73
CA VAL A 157 29.59 -7.03 -2.84
C VAL A 157 29.76 -5.82 -3.74
N MET A 158 30.05 -6.06 -5.01
CA MET A 158 30.38 -5.03 -5.99
C MET A 158 29.47 -5.10 -7.21
N ALA A 159 29.03 -3.94 -7.68
CA ALA A 159 28.56 -3.81 -9.06
C ALA A 159 29.80 -3.72 -9.97
N GLN A 160 30.02 -4.70 -10.83
CA GLN A 160 31.17 -4.70 -11.75
C GLN A 160 31.07 -3.50 -12.70
N GLY A 161 32.17 -2.75 -12.82
CA GLY A 161 32.20 -1.48 -13.57
C GLY A 161 31.45 -0.33 -12.88
N GLY A 162 31.00 -0.50 -11.64
CA GLY A 162 30.27 0.48 -10.84
C GLY A 162 30.76 0.55 -9.40
N PRO A 163 29.92 1.05 -8.46
CA PRO A 163 30.31 1.19 -7.07
C PRO A 163 30.34 -0.15 -6.31
N ALA A 164 31.07 -0.16 -5.19
CA ALA A 164 30.86 -1.19 -4.17
C ALA A 164 29.50 -0.96 -3.51
N ILE A 165 28.66 -1.99 -3.47
CA ILE A 165 27.35 -1.95 -2.80
C ILE A 165 27.54 -2.20 -1.30
N ALA A 166 28.44 -3.12 -0.97
CA ALA A 166 28.81 -3.48 0.39
C ALA A 166 30.32 -3.73 0.49
N ARG A 167 30.93 -3.33 1.62
CA ARG A 167 32.30 -3.70 2.00
C ARG A 167 32.26 -4.39 3.34
N ALA A 168 32.89 -5.56 3.43
CA ALA A 168 32.95 -6.38 4.64
C ALA A 168 31.58 -6.54 5.34
N ALA A 169 30.50 -6.75 4.59
CA ALA A 169 29.19 -6.98 5.17
C ALA A 169 29.22 -8.27 5.99
N ALA A 170 28.92 -8.17 7.28
CA ALA A 170 28.95 -9.30 8.19
C ALA A 170 27.69 -10.18 8.07
N PHE A 171 27.81 -11.46 8.40
CA PHE A 171 26.67 -12.37 8.53
C PHE A 171 25.58 -11.80 9.43
N ALA A 172 24.32 -12.00 9.00
CA ALA A 172 23.12 -11.52 9.67
C ALA A 172 23.02 -9.99 9.76
N THR A 173 23.56 -9.26 8.78
CA THR A 173 23.46 -7.79 8.68
C THR A 173 22.88 -7.34 7.34
N GLN A 174 22.53 -6.05 7.27
CA GLN A 174 22.15 -5.37 6.04
C GLN A 174 22.96 -4.09 5.85
N THR A 175 23.08 -3.66 4.59
CA THR A 175 23.63 -2.35 4.25
C THR A 175 22.52 -1.31 4.07
N THR A 176 22.93 -0.05 3.95
CA THR A 176 22.10 0.99 3.34
C THR A 176 21.97 0.76 1.84
N TYR A 177 21.03 1.48 1.22
CA TYR A 177 20.88 1.51 -0.23
C TYR A 177 21.97 2.37 -0.88
N THR A 178 22.58 1.81 -1.91
CA THR A 178 23.60 2.46 -2.75
C THR A 178 23.06 2.64 -4.15
N ALA A 179 23.20 3.85 -4.69
CA ALA A 179 22.81 4.13 -6.06
C ALA A 179 23.70 3.37 -7.05
N VAL A 180 23.09 2.74 -8.05
CA VAL A 180 23.77 2.05 -9.14
C VAL A 180 23.20 2.50 -10.49
N PRO A 181 24.01 2.54 -11.57
CA PRO A 181 23.50 2.86 -12.89
C PRO A 181 22.36 1.93 -13.30
N ALA A 182 21.33 2.48 -13.94
CA ALA A 182 20.28 1.66 -14.53
C ALA A 182 20.83 0.83 -15.70
N GLY A 183 20.27 -0.36 -15.90
CA GLY A 183 20.69 -1.31 -16.92
C GLY A 183 20.96 -2.70 -16.36
N ARG A 184 21.59 -3.56 -17.16
CA ARG A 184 22.01 -4.88 -16.74
C ARG A 184 23.35 -4.77 -16.02
N VAL A 185 23.36 -4.99 -14.72
CA VAL A 185 24.53 -4.89 -13.85
C VAL A 185 24.98 -6.29 -13.44
N SER A 186 26.27 -6.58 -13.54
CA SER A 186 26.85 -7.81 -12.98
C SER A 186 27.25 -7.55 -11.53
N ILE A 187 26.66 -8.30 -10.60
CA ILE A 187 26.96 -8.22 -9.17
C ILE A 187 27.90 -9.37 -8.83
N LEU A 188 29.01 -9.06 -8.16
CA LEU A 188 29.97 -10.03 -7.64
C LEU A 188 30.00 -9.94 -6.12
N ALA A 189 29.77 -11.05 -5.44
CA ALA A 189 30.03 -11.21 -4.02
C ALA A 189 31.23 -12.13 -3.80
N ARG A 190 32.10 -11.78 -2.85
CA ARG A 190 33.29 -12.55 -2.51
C ARG A 190 33.50 -12.57 -1.00
N SER A 191 33.75 -13.76 -0.44
CA SER A 191 34.14 -13.89 0.97
C SER A 191 35.51 -13.27 1.22
N LEU A 192 35.66 -12.59 2.36
CA LEU A 192 36.94 -12.06 2.79
C LEU A 192 37.85 -13.15 3.36
N GLU A 193 37.29 -14.13 4.05
CA GLU A 193 38.03 -15.22 4.69
C GLU A 193 38.44 -16.30 3.69
N LYS A 194 37.62 -16.53 2.66
CA LYS A 194 37.85 -17.54 1.63
C LYS A 194 37.67 -16.91 0.24
N PRO A 195 38.68 -16.21 -0.32
CA PRO A 195 38.50 -15.46 -1.56
C PRO A 195 38.08 -16.30 -2.79
N ALA A 196 38.34 -17.61 -2.79
CA ALA A 196 37.85 -18.53 -3.82
C ALA A 196 36.32 -18.76 -3.74
N MET A 197 35.70 -18.51 -2.58
CA MET A 197 34.25 -18.53 -2.38
C MET A 197 33.66 -17.21 -2.85
N GLN A 198 33.10 -17.24 -4.05
CA GLN A 198 32.49 -16.10 -4.70
C GLN A 198 31.26 -16.52 -5.50
N ALA A 199 30.34 -15.59 -5.69
CA ALA A 199 29.16 -15.76 -6.52
C ALA A 199 28.94 -14.52 -7.37
N SER A 200 28.41 -14.72 -8.57
CA SER A 200 28.02 -13.61 -9.44
C SER A 200 26.62 -13.80 -10.00
N ALA A 201 25.90 -12.70 -10.19
CA ALA A 201 24.58 -12.69 -10.78
C ALA A 201 24.38 -11.43 -11.63
N HIS A 202 23.62 -11.58 -12.72
CA HIS A 202 23.18 -10.44 -13.50
C HIS A 202 21.85 -9.92 -12.94
N VAL A 203 21.83 -8.65 -12.56
CA VAL A 203 20.65 -7.96 -12.05
C VAL A 203 20.24 -6.88 -13.03
N THR A 204 18.98 -6.90 -13.47
CA THR A 204 18.42 -5.82 -14.28
C THR A 204 17.90 -4.74 -13.36
N VAL A 205 18.58 -3.60 -13.33
CA VAL A 205 18.20 -2.45 -12.52
C VAL A 205 17.46 -1.44 -13.41
N ALA A 206 16.14 -1.37 -13.29
CA ALA A 206 15.38 -0.33 -13.98
C ALA A 206 15.65 1.05 -13.34
N ALA A 207 15.60 2.11 -14.14
CA ALA A 207 15.68 3.47 -13.59
C ALA A 207 14.54 3.70 -12.58
N GLY A 208 14.88 4.28 -11.42
CA GLY A 208 13.95 4.48 -10.31
C GLY A 208 13.62 3.22 -9.51
N SER A 209 14.16 2.04 -9.85
CA SER A 209 13.92 0.81 -9.08
C SER A 209 14.79 0.74 -7.82
N ILE A 210 14.25 0.09 -6.80
CA ILE A 210 14.89 -0.18 -5.51
C ILE A 210 14.91 -1.69 -5.34
N GLY A 211 16.06 -2.26 -5.02
CA GLY A 211 16.22 -3.70 -4.88
C GLY A 211 17.15 -4.12 -3.75
N THR A 212 17.03 -5.38 -3.36
CA THR A 212 17.87 -6.02 -2.36
C THR A 212 18.59 -7.19 -3.02
N VAL A 213 19.90 -7.30 -2.83
CA VAL A 213 20.68 -8.49 -3.16
C VAL A 213 20.92 -9.25 -1.86
N VAL A 214 20.37 -10.46 -1.77
CA VAL A 214 20.60 -11.37 -0.65
C VAL A 214 21.75 -12.30 -1.00
N VAL A 215 22.76 -12.34 -0.15
CA VAL A 215 23.85 -13.33 -0.25
C VAL A 215 23.46 -14.52 0.62
N LEU A 216 23.43 -15.72 0.06
CA LEU A 216 22.95 -16.94 0.71
C LEU A 216 23.98 -18.06 0.62
N ASP A 217 23.94 -18.98 1.56
CA ASP A 217 24.66 -20.25 1.48
C ASP A 217 24.03 -21.14 0.41
N THR A 218 24.83 -22.07 -0.10
CA THR A 218 24.37 -23.11 -1.03
C THR A 218 24.57 -24.49 -0.39
N PRO A 219 23.69 -25.46 -0.68
CA PRO A 219 23.87 -26.83 -0.20
C PRO A 219 25.19 -27.49 -0.65
N ALA A 220 25.78 -27.02 -1.75
CA ALA A 220 27.03 -27.52 -2.31
C ALA A 220 28.30 -26.97 -1.64
N GLY A 221 28.18 -26.09 -0.63
CA GLY A 221 29.32 -25.60 0.14
C GLY A 221 29.96 -24.30 -0.37
N GLY A 222 29.16 -23.39 -0.92
CA GLY A 222 29.55 -22.04 -1.33
C GLY A 222 28.46 -21.01 -1.09
N ILE A 223 28.53 -19.86 -1.75
CA ILE A 223 27.51 -18.79 -1.68
C ILE A 223 26.78 -18.61 -3.01
N THR A 224 25.60 -18.00 -2.97
CA THR A 224 24.82 -17.58 -4.14
C THR A 224 24.20 -16.21 -3.90
N LEU A 225 23.72 -15.57 -4.97
CA LEU A 225 23.05 -14.27 -4.95
C LEU A 225 21.59 -14.40 -5.38
N HIS A 226 20.69 -13.87 -4.58
CA HIS A 226 19.28 -13.72 -4.93
C HIS A 226 18.91 -12.23 -4.97
N ALA A 227 18.54 -11.73 -6.14
CA ALA A 227 18.13 -10.35 -6.31
C ALA A 227 16.60 -10.21 -6.22
N LEU A 228 16.15 -9.24 -5.43
CA LEU A 228 14.76 -8.95 -5.15
C LEU A 228 14.45 -7.51 -5.57
N LEU A 229 13.27 -7.30 -6.17
CA LEU A 229 12.72 -5.97 -6.41
C LEU A 229 11.92 -5.54 -5.17
N ASP A 230 12.36 -4.46 -4.51
CA ASP A 230 11.66 -3.92 -3.34
C ASP A 230 10.58 -2.90 -3.75
N ALA A 231 10.90 -2.05 -4.73
CA ALA A 231 9.97 -1.11 -5.32
C ALA A 231 10.35 -0.82 -6.77
N ALA A 232 9.35 -0.77 -7.66
CA ALA A 232 9.54 -0.26 -9.01
C ALA A 232 9.39 1.27 -9.00
N GLY A 233 10.25 1.97 -9.72
CA GLY A 233 10.00 3.37 -10.08
C GLY A 233 8.79 3.44 -11.00
N ALA A 234 8.07 4.57 -10.99
CA ALA A 234 7.12 4.86 -12.06
C ALA A 234 7.90 4.76 -13.38
N SER A 235 7.50 3.84 -14.27
CA SER A 235 8.07 3.78 -15.62
C SER A 235 8.01 5.18 -16.19
N ALA A 236 9.15 5.70 -16.68
CA ALA A 236 9.21 7.01 -17.27
C ALA A 236 8.03 7.16 -18.25
N VAL A 237 7.14 8.10 -17.95
CA VAL A 237 6.00 8.42 -18.82
C VAL A 237 6.58 8.65 -20.22
N PRO A 238 6.02 8.06 -21.29
CA PRO A 238 6.46 8.36 -22.64
C PRO A 238 6.51 9.88 -22.83
N VAL A 239 7.66 10.41 -23.21
CA VAL A 239 7.77 11.79 -23.72
C VAL A 239 7.12 11.78 -25.09
N GLY A 240 5.80 11.93 -25.07
CA GLY A 240 4.96 12.19 -26.21
C GLY A 240 3.79 13.00 -25.69
N SER A 241 3.51 14.14 -26.32
CA SER A 241 2.26 14.86 -26.09
C SER A 241 1.13 13.90 -26.41
N VAL A 242 0.40 13.44 -25.40
CA VAL A 242 -0.96 12.98 -25.64
C VAL A 242 -1.71 14.22 -26.13
N PRO A 243 -2.34 14.21 -27.31
CA PRO A 243 -3.20 15.31 -27.72
C PRO A 243 -4.25 15.45 -26.63
N ALA A 244 -4.16 16.51 -25.81
CA ALA A 244 -5.27 16.90 -24.97
C ALA A 244 -6.43 17.17 -25.93
N GLY A 245 -7.41 16.26 -25.95
CA GLY A 245 -8.59 16.36 -26.78
C GLY A 245 -9.16 17.78 -26.66
N GLY A 246 -9.44 18.39 -27.83
CA GLY A 246 -9.88 19.76 -27.95
C GLY A 246 -10.96 20.11 -26.92
N GLY A 247 -10.72 21.17 -26.16
CA GLY A 247 -11.59 21.65 -25.10
C GLY A 247 -13.03 21.88 -25.57
N GLY A 248 -13.97 21.67 -24.64
CA GLY A 248 -15.42 21.85 -24.82
C GLY A 248 -15.88 23.31 -24.92
N THR A 249 -15.13 24.17 -25.61
CA THR A 249 -15.48 25.58 -25.86
C THR A 249 -15.48 25.96 -27.34
N ALA A 250 -15.52 24.97 -28.25
CA ALA A 250 -15.81 25.26 -29.65
C ALA A 250 -17.20 25.90 -29.76
N ALA A 251 -17.22 27.20 -30.09
CA ALA A 251 -18.44 27.92 -30.42
C ALA A 251 -19.11 27.21 -31.60
N ALA A 252 -20.27 26.60 -31.35
CA ALA A 252 -21.07 26.02 -32.40
C ALA A 252 -21.41 27.12 -33.42
N PRO A 253 -21.14 26.93 -34.73
CA PRO A 253 -21.57 27.89 -35.73
C PRO A 253 -23.10 27.95 -35.71
N ALA A 254 -23.63 29.17 -35.69
CA ALA A 254 -25.05 29.45 -35.66
C ALA A 254 -25.74 28.84 -36.89
N GLN A 255 -26.32 27.65 -36.72
CA GLN A 255 -27.17 27.05 -37.72
C GLN A 255 -28.53 27.76 -37.66
N ARG A 256 -28.70 28.76 -38.54
CA ARG A 256 -30.00 29.36 -38.82
C ARG A 256 -30.90 28.28 -39.42
N THR A 257 -31.77 27.71 -38.60
CA THR A 257 -32.96 27.01 -39.07
C THR A 257 -34.17 27.74 -38.51
N SER A 258 -35.04 28.16 -39.41
CA SER A 258 -36.32 28.79 -39.16
C SER A 258 -37.38 27.71 -38.90
N TRP A 259 -37.96 27.72 -37.71
CA TRP A 259 -39.05 26.85 -37.29
C TRP A 259 -40.08 27.70 -36.52
N LEU A 260 -40.61 28.70 -37.24
CA LEU A 260 -42.00 29.09 -37.05
C LEU A 260 -42.85 27.91 -37.56
N ALA A 261 -43.18 26.97 -36.67
CA ALA A 261 -44.41 26.16 -36.68
C ALA A 261 -44.25 24.92 -35.76
N LEU A 262 -45.26 24.70 -34.92
CA LEU A 262 -45.47 23.60 -33.96
C LEU A 262 -44.57 23.63 -32.70
N GLY A 263 -45.06 23.73 -31.47
CA GLY A 263 -46.43 23.79 -30.98
C GLY A 263 -46.37 24.06 -29.48
N VAL A 264 -47.08 25.10 -29.06
CA VAL A 264 -47.59 25.26 -27.70
C VAL A 264 -48.20 23.93 -27.24
N THR A 265 -47.77 23.39 -26.08
CA THR A 265 -48.64 22.80 -25.01
C THR A 265 -47.85 21.82 -24.12
N VAL A 266 -47.15 22.32 -23.08
CA VAL A 266 -47.00 21.56 -21.82
C VAL A 266 -47.22 22.44 -20.57
N ALA A 267 -47.20 23.78 -20.68
CA ALA A 267 -47.57 24.66 -19.56
C ALA A 267 -49.10 24.86 -19.36
N GLY A 268 -49.94 24.24 -20.19
CA GLY A 268 -51.41 24.40 -20.15
C GLY A 268 -52.19 23.29 -19.44
N VAL A 269 -51.57 22.17 -19.06
CA VAL A 269 -52.31 20.98 -18.56
C VAL A 269 -52.35 20.88 -17.03
N LEU A 270 -51.58 21.69 -16.29
CA LEU A 270 -51.69 21.77 -14.82
C LEU A 270 -52.70 22.83 -14.32
N ALA A 271 -53.36 23.57 -15.21
CA ALA A 271 -54.46 24.48 -14.85
C ALA A 271 -55.87 23.86 -15.04
N ALA A 272 -55.99 22.65 -15.58
CA ALA A 272 -57.28 21.99 -15.83
C ALA A 272 -57.71 20.97 -14.75
N VAL A 273 -56.86 20.65 -13.78
CA VAL A 273 -57.21 19.75 -12.66
C VAL A 273 -57.75 20.52 -11.44
N ALA A 274 -57.53 21.84 -11.36
CA ALA A 274 -58.11 22.69 -10.30
C ALA A 274 -59.55 23.16 -10.59
N GLY A 275 -60.04 23.05 -11.84
CA GLY A 275 -61.39 23.48 -12.23
C GLY A 275 -62.48 22.39 -12.10
N LEU A 276 -62.13 21.11 -12.16
CA LEU A 276 -63.11 20.00 -12.12
C LEU A 276 -63.48 19.56 -10.69
N ALA A 277 -62.77 20.04 -9.67
CA ALA A 277 -63.08 19.78 -8.26
C ALA A 277 -64.14 20.75 -7.67
N LEU A 278 -64.46 21.86 -8.35
CA LEU A 278 -65.42 22.86 -7.87
C LEU A 278 -66.80 22.82 -8.55
N TRP A 279 -67.01 21.98 -9.58
CA TRP A 279 -68.32 21.84 -10.25
C TRP A 279 -69.12 20.60 -9.84
N VAL A 280 -68.48 19.58 -9.27
CA VAL A 280 -69.18 18.36 -8.78
C VAL A 280 -69.75 18.55 -7.36
N GLY A 281 -69.33 19.59 -6.63
CA GLY A 281 -69.80 19.89 -5.26
C GLY A 281 -71.13 20.67 -5.17
N SER A 282 -71.59 21.32 -6.24
CA SER A 282 -72.76 22.23 -6.19
C SER A 282 -74.06 21.66 -6.78
N ARG A 283 -74.07 20.38 -7.19
CA ARG A 283 -75.29 19.69 -7.69
C ARG A 283 -75.79 18.52 -6.83
N ARG A 284 -75.35 18.43 -5.57
CA ARG A 284 -75.88 17.43 -4.60
C ARG A 284 -76.58 18.03 -3.37
N ARG A 285 -77.05 19.29 -3.45
CA ARG A 285 -78.01 19.85 -2.48
C ARG A 285 -79.02 20.77 -3.17
N ALA A 286 -80.00 20.16 -3.81
CA ALA A 286 -81.39 20.60 -3.92
C ALA A 286 -82.24 19.34 -4.07
#